data_AF-A0A9E1HJT0-F1
#
_entry.id   AF-A0A9E1HJT0-F1
#
_cell.length_a   1.000
_cell.length_b   1.000
_cell.length_c   1.000
_cell.angle_alpha   90.00
_cell.angle_beta   90.00
_cell.angle_gamma   90.00
#
_symmetry.space_group_name_H-M   'P 1'
#
loop_
_entity.id
_entity.type
_entity.pdbx_description
1 polymer ?
#
loop_
_entity_poly.entity_id
_entity_poly.type
_entity_poly.pdbx_seq_one_letter_code
_entity_poly.pdbx_strand_id
1 'polypeptide(L)'
;MKKIRTSSVWKKVWKFCDFSIFFFKKWLSFMKGRSHFLITAVCRREVIRMELSPKQKQQVQMKFDSYCKKTIKGEVKHYWRELTRQKSKESLFSELTRQELEQLYSMDDYCFDRSYFQVMGKAVEVNDLQIAEAFQKLSEKKREILLMLYFLDMTENEIASYLHLVQ
;
A
#
# COMPACT_ATOMS: atom_id res chain seq x y z
N MET A 1 8.36 16.52 12.18
CA MET A 1 8.17 15.13 12.65
C MET A 1 7.26 15.11 13.88
N LYS A 2 5.97 14.75 13.73
CA LYS A 2 5.01 14.72 14.86
C LYS A 2 5.03 13.33 15.51
N LYS A 3 5.44 13.29 16.78
CA LYS A 3 5.50 12.10 17.63
C LYS A 3 4.08 11.65 17.96
N ILE A 4 3.61 10.56 17.33
CA ILE A 4 2.29 9.99 17.59
C ILE A 4 2.30 9.36 18.98
N ARG A 5 1.42 9.89 19.85
CA ARG A 5 1.20 9.48 21.23
C ARG A 5 0.42 8.16 21.23
N THR A 6 1.09 7.02 21.33
CA THR A 6 0.47 5.70 21.50
C THR A 6 -0.11 5.55 22.91
N SER A 7 -1.26 6.19 23.12
CA SER A 7 -2.03 6.15 24.36
C SER A 7 -2.82 4.84 24.46
N SER A 8 -2.56 4.09 25.55
CA SER A 8 -3.45 3.16 26.28
C SER A 8 -4.15 1.99 25.57
N VAL A 9 -4.30 1.96 24.25
CA VAL A 9 -5.05 0.90 23.54
C VAL A 9 -4.21 -0.37 23.40
N TRP A 10 -2.92 -0.24 23.07
CA TRP A 10 -2.00 -1.39 22.91
C TRP A 10 -1.65 -2.08 24.24
N LYS A 11 -1.69 -1.35 25.36
CA LYS A 11 -1.50 -1.95 26.70
C LYS A 11 -2.66 -2.85 27.12
N LYS A 12 -3.87 -2.63 26.59
CA LYS A 12 -5.03 -3.50 26.86
C LYS A 12 -5.02 -4.76 25.99
N VAL A 13 -4.55 -4.66 24.74
CA VAL A 13 -4.43 -5.81 23.83
C VAL A 13 -3.39 -6.81 24.35
N TRP A 14 -2.25 -6.32 24.86
CA TRP A 14 -1.21 -7.20 25.41
C TRP A 14 -1.66 -7.94 26.69
N LYS A 15 -2.43 -7.27 27.57
CA LYS A 15 -2.99 -7.90 28.79
C LYS A 15 -3.99 -9.03 28.49
N PHE A 16 -4.60 -9.05 27.31
CA PHE A 16 -5.56 -10.09 26.93
C PHE A 16 -4.87 -11.30 26.29
N CYS A 17 -3.76 -11.09 25.57
CA CYS A 17 -2.95 -12.17 25.00
C CYS A 17 -2.14 -12.96 26.04
N ASP A 18 -1.76 -12.34 27.16
CA ASP A 18 -1.10 -13.06 28.25
C ASP A 18 -2.01 -14.11 28.90
N PHE A 19 -3.33 -13.87 28.93
CA PHE A 19 -4.29 -14.79 29.53
C PHE A 19 -4.45 -16.08 28.70
N SER A 20 -4.39 -15.98 27.38
CA SER A 20 -4.52 -17.10 26.44
C SER A 20 -3.24 -17.95 26.38
N ILE A 21 -2.05 -17.34 26.42
CA ILE A 21 -0.77 -18.07 26.47
C ILE A 21 -0.61 -18.82 27.81
N PHE A 22 -1.08 -18.22 28.91
CA PHE A 22 -1.04 -18.86 30.23
C PHE A 22 -1.98 -20.08 30.30
N PHE A 23 -3.16 -19.99 29.68
CA PHE A 23 -4.07 -21.13 29.55
C PHE A 23 -3.48 -22.25 28.68
N PHE A 24 -2.78 -21.91 27.59
CA PHE A 24 -2.22 -22.90 26.67
C PHE A 24 -1.03 -23.65 27.27
N LYS A 25 -0.11 -22.97 27.97
CA LYS A 25 1.00 -23.61 28.69
C LYS A 25 0.51 -24.51 29.83
N LYS A 26 -0.56 -24.09 30.52
CA LYS A 26 -1.22 -24.85 31.60
C LYS A 26 -1.98 -26.09 31.08
N TRP A 27 -2.44 -26.04 29.84
CA TRP A 27 -3.13 -27.13 29.14
C TRP A 27 -2.18 -28.13 28.48
N LEU A 28 -1.00 -27.71 27.99
CA LEU A 28 0.01 -28.66 27.50
C LEU A 28 0.50 -29.61 28.61
N SER A 29 0.45 -29.16 29.87
CA SER A 29 0.68 -30.00 31.06
C SER A 29 -0.48 -30.97 31.36
N PHE A 30 -1.72 -30.64 30.99
CA PHE A 30 -2.92 -31.48 31.14
C PHE A 30 -2.88 -32.73 30.22
N MET A 31 -2.38 -32.58 28.98
CA MET A 31 -2.28 -33.69 28.01
C MET A 31 -1.15 -34.69 28.30
N LYS A 32 -0.17 -34.34 29.15
CA LYS A 32 1.02 -35.18 29.44
C LYS A 32 0.85 -36.17 30.61
N GLY A 33 -0.38 -36.47 31.03
CA GLY A 33 -0.66 -37.61 31.91
C GLY A 33 -0.07 -37.55 33.32
N ARG A 34 0.31 -36.37 33.83
CA ARG A 34 0.68 -36.20 35.25
C ARG A 34 -0.55 -35.77 36.04
N SER A 35 -1.04 -36.69 36.86
CA SER A 35 -2.26 -36.62 37.68
C SER A 35 -2.24 -35.57 38.81
N HIS A 36 -1.53 -34.45 38.67
CA HIS A 36 -1.49 -33.36 39.65
C HIS A 36 -1.88 -32.04 38.98
N PHE A 37 -3.18 -31.73 39.09
CA PHE A 37 -3.76 -30.47 38.62
C PHE A 37 -3.46 -29.36 39.61
N LEU A 38 -2.51 -28.48 39.28
CA LEU A 38 -2.28 -27.24 40.04
C LEU A 38 -2.80 -26.06 39.23
N ILE A 39 -4.04 -25.66 39.51
CA ILE A 39 -4.55 -24.37 39.06
C ILE A 39 -4.13 -23.32 40.08
N THR A 40 -2.95 -22.73 39.89
CA THR A 40 -2.50 -21.57 40.67
C THR A 40 -3.34 -20.35 40.31
N ALA A 41 -4.19 -19.91 41.24
CA ALA A 41 -4.74 -18.56 41.29
C ALA A 41 -4.01 -17.83 42.43
N VAL A 42 -3.17 -16.85 42.09
CA VAL A 42 -2.48 -16.03 43.10
C VAL A 42 -3.42 -14.89 43.47
N CYS A 43 -4.28 -15.12 44.45
CA CYS A 43 -4.99 -14.06 45.14
C CYS A 43 -5.09 -14.45 46.61
N ARG A 44 -4.20 -13.86 47.43
CA ARG A 44 -3.95 -14.16 48.86
C ARG A 44 -3.32 -15.53 49.10
N ARG A 45 -2.37 -15.60 50.02
CA ARG A 45 -1.42 -16.69 50.26
C ARG A 45 -2.05 -17.94 50.90
N GLU A 46 -3.15 -18.42 50.35
CA GLU A 46 -3.75 -19.70 50.72
C GLU A 46 -4.09 -20.47 49.45
N VAL A 47 -3.41 -21.61 49.28
CA VAL A 47 -3.71 -22.55 48.20
C VAL A 47 -4.95 -23.34 48.62
N ILE A 48 -6.12 -22.80 48.31
CA ILE A 48 -7.37 -23.55 48.48
C ILE A 48 -7.36 -24.68 47.44
N ARG A 49 -7.11 -25.92 47.89
CA ARG A 49 -7.27 -27.12 47.07
C ARG A 49 -8.77 -27.36 46.86
N MET A 50 -9.33 -26.79 45.79
CA MET A 50 -10.66 -27.18 45.35
C MET A 50 -10.56 -28.49 44.56
N GLU A 51 -10.73 -29.60 45.28
CA GLU A 51 -11.05 -30.90 44.70
C GLU A 51 -12.40 -30.78 43.96
N LEU A 52 -12.34 -30.67 42.64
CA LEU A 52 -13.55 -30.60 41.82
C LEU A 52 -14.19 -32.00 41.73
N SER A 53 -15.48 -32.08 42.05
CA SER A 53 -16.31 -33.25 41.79
C SER A 53 -16.24 -33.65 40.31
N PRO A 54 -16.37 -34.95 39.96
CA PRO A 54 -16.43 -35.40 38.56
C PRO A 54 -17.43 -34.60 37.71
N LYS A 55 -18.58 -34.23 38.29
CA LYS A 55 -19.60 -33.40 37.62
C LYS A 55 -19.09 -31.99 37.29
N GLN A 56 -18.32 -31.38 38.19
CA GLN A 56 -17.76 -30.04 37.97
C GLN A 56 -16.63 -30.07 36.93
N LYS A 57 -15.80 -31.13 36.92
CA LYS A 57 -14.78 -31.33 35.88
C LYS A 57 -15.41 -31.42 34.48
N GLN A 58 -16.50 -32.18 34.35
CA GLN A 58 -17.25 -32.31 33.09
C GLN A 58 -17.84 -30.97 32.64
N GLN A 59 -18.41 -30.18 33.56
CA GLN A 59 -18.95 -28.85 33.24
C GLN A 59 -17.87 -27.88 32.74
N VAL A 60 -16.67 -27.92 33.34
CA VAL A 60 -15.54 -27.09 32.90
C VAL A 60 -15.10 -27.49 31.49
N GLN A 61 -14.99 -28.79 31.21
CA GLN A 61 -14.64 -29.30 29.88
C GLN A 61 -15.66 -28.86 28.83
N MET A 62 -16.95 -29.01 29.10
CA MET A 62 -18.02 -28.58 28.18
C MET A 62 -17.99 -27.07 27.91
N LYS A 63 -17.75 -26.25 28.94
CA LYS A 63 -17.62 -24.79 28.78
C LYS A 63 -16.42 -24.43 27.92
N PHE A 64 -15.30 -25.12 28.12
CA PHE A 64 -14.09 -24.91 27.33
C PHE A 64 -14.28 -25.34 25.87
N ASP A 65 -14.88 -26.51 25.63
CA ASP A 65 -15.21 -26.99 24.29
C ASP A 65 -16.13 -26.01 23.55
N SER A 66 -17.18 -25.52 24.23
CA SER A 66 -18.07 -24.48 23.69
C SER A 66 -17.31 -23.20 23.35
N TYR A 67 -16.39 -22.76 24.22
CA TYR A 67 -15.55 -21.60 23.98
C TYR A 67 -14.66 -21.80 22.75
N CYS A 68 -13.91 -22.89 22.67
CA CYS A 68 -13.03 -23.20 21.53
C CYS A 68 -13.79 -23.23 20.22
N LYS A 69 -14.95 -23.91 20.18
CA LYS A 69 -15.82 -23.97 19.00
C LYS A 69 -16.30 -22.58 18.58
N LYS A 70 -16.70 -21.73 19.53
CA LYS A 70 -17.12 -20.34 19.24
C LYS A 70 -15.96 -19.49 18.71
N THR A 71 -14.79 -19.59 19.33
CA THR A 71 -13.58 -18.87 18.90
C THR A 71 -13.20 -19.25 17.47
N ILE A 72 -13.10 -20.55 17.16
CA ILE A 72 -12.76 -21.02 15.80
C ILE A 72 -13.80 -20.53 14.78
N LYS A 73 -15.09 -20.65 15.07
CA LYS A 73 -16.15 -20.13 14.19
C LYS A 73 -16.06 -18.61 13.99
N GLY A 74 -15.73 -17.88 15.06
CA GLY A 74 -15.52 -16.44 15.04
C GLY A 74 -14.35 -16.04 14.13
N GLU A 75 -13.22 -16.72 14.26
CA GLU A 75 -12.01 -16.49 13.44
C GLU A 75 -12.26 -16.81 11.97
N VAL A 76 -12.92 -17.92 11.67
CA VAL A 76 -13.31 -18.26 10.28
C VAL A 76 -14.20 -17.15 9.70
N LYS A 77 -15.20 -16.69 10.45
CA LYS A 77 -16.07 -15.59 10.01
C LYS A 77 -15.32 -14.26 9.86
N HIS A 78 -14.32 -14.01 10.70
CA HIS A 78 -13.47 -12.82 10.61
C HIS A 78 -12.62 -12.87 9.33
N TYR A 79 -11.96 -14.00 9.09
CA TYR A 79 -11.17 -14.26 7.89
C TYR A 79 -11.99 -14.04 6.60
N TRP A 80 -13.18 -14.63 6.50
CA TRP A 80 -14.04 -14.45 5.33
C TRP A 80 -14.46 -12.99 5.12
N ARG A 81 -14.78 -12.25 6.19
CA ARG A 81 -15.10 -10.82 6.08
C ARG A 81 -13.93 -10.02 5.54
N GLU A 82 -12.71 -10.33 5.98
CA GLU A 82 -11.52 -9.64 5.52
C GLU A 82 -11.23 -9.94 4.05
N LEU A 83 -11.36 -11.20 3.62
CA LEU A 83 -11.26 -11.59 2.22
C LEU A 83 -12.28 -10.85 1.34
N THR A 84 -13.53 -10.76 1.76
CA THR A 84 -14.55 -10.02 1.02
C THR A 84 -14.24 -8.52 0.95
N ARG A 85 -13.73 -7.94 2.05
CA ARG A 85 -13.33 -6.52 2.12
C ARG A 85 -12.14 -6.20 1.22
N GLN A 86 -11.18 -7.12 1.10
CA GLN A 86 -10.06 -7.00 0.17
C GLN A 86 -10.56 -7.10 -1.26
N LYS A 87 -11.33 -8.15 -1.58
CA LYS A 87 -11.89 -8.35 -2.92
C LYS A 87 -12.79 -7.20 -3.41
N SER A 88 -13.47 -6.48 -2.51
CA SER A 88 -14.28 -5.32 -2.89
C SER A 88 -13.47 -4.05 -3.17
N LYS A 89 -12.17 -4.04 -2.87
CA LYS A 89 -11.29 -2.86 -2.98
C LYS A 89 -10.07 -3.09 -3.87
N GLU A 90 -9.68 -4.35 -4.04
CA GLU A 90 -8.46 -4.76 -4.71
C GLU A 90 -8.82 -5.53 -5.97
N SER A 91 -8.15 -5.18 -7.07
CA SER A 91 -8.21 -5.84 -8.36
C SER A 91 -6.83 -6.41 -8.66
N LEU A 92 -6.74 -7.59 -9.25
CA LEU A 92 -5.45 -8.11 -9.71
C LEU A 92 -4.99 -7.32 -10.93
N PHE A 93 -3.71 -7.02 -11.00
CA PHE A 93 -3.13 -6.29 -12.13
C PHE A 93 -3.35 -7.00 -13.46
N SER A 94 -3.36 -8.34 -13.46
CA SER A 94 -3.65 -9.17 -14.65
C SER A 94 -5.12 -9.16 -15.09
N GLU A 95 -6.03 -8.74 -14.21
CA GLU A 95 -7.47 -8.65 -14.50
C GLU A 95 -7.87 -7.25 -14.98
N LEU A 96 -6.96 -6.28 -14.89
CA LEU A 96 -7.19 -4.92 -15.36
C LEU A 96 -7.24 -4.88 -16.88
N THR A 97 -8.21 -4.13 -17.40
CA THR A 97 -8.28 -3.80 -18.81
C THR A 97 -7.18 -2.80 -19.18
N ARG A 98 -6.87 -2.72 -20.48
CA ARG A 98 -5.89 -1.75 -20.98
C ARG A 98 -6.27 -0.30 -20.65
N GLN A 99 -7.56 0.03 -20.69
CA GLN A 99 -8.06 1.36 -20.36
C GLN A 99 -7.85 1.73 -18.88
N GLU A 100 -8.10 0.80 -17.96
CA GLU A 100 -7.84 1.01 -16.53
C GLU A 100 -6.34 1.15 -16.25
N LEU A 101 -5.52 0.35 -16.94
CA LEU A 101 -4.07 0.46 -16.83
C LEU A 101 -3.55 1.81 -17.33
N GLU A 102 -4.14 2.34 -18.41
CA GLU A 102 -3.83 3.66 -18.94
C GLU A 102 -4.20 4.80 -17.97
N GLN A 103 -5.16 4.59 -17.07
CA GLN A 103 -5.51 5.57 -16.02
C GLN A 103 -4.57 5.53 -14.81
N LEU A 104 -3.82 4.44 -14.64
CA LEU A 104 -2.93 4.24 -13.50
C LEU A 104 -1.52 4.77 -13.73
N TYR A 105 -1.10 4.96 -14.98
CA TYR A 105 0.22 5.53 -15.25
C TYR A 105 0.18 7.06 -15.24
N SER A 106 1.27 7.63 -14.76
CA SER A 106 1.62 9.03 -14.93
C SER A 106 3.03 9.06 -15.49
N MET A 107 3.26 9.90 -16.50
CA MET A 107 4.60 10.15 -17.00
C MET A 107 5.19 11.31 -16.21
N ASP A 108 6.39 11.11 -15.67
CA ASP A 108 7.16 12.20 -15.07
C ASP A 108 7.67 13.11 -16.19
N ASP A 109 7.39 14.41 -16.08
CA ASP A 109 7.95 15.42 -16.99
C ASP A 109 9.32 15.88 -16.46
N TYR A 110 10.38 15.15 -16.82
CA TYR A 110 11.74 15.48 -16.43
C TYR A 110 12.25 16.69 -17.23
N CYS A 111 12.67 17.73 -16.53
CA CYS A 111 13.15 18.98 -17.14
C CYS A 111 14.50 18.89 -17.87
N PHE A 112 15.14 17.72 -17.93
CA PHE A 112 16.47 17.53 -18.51
C PHE A 112 16.49 17.31 -20.03
N ASP A 113 15.35 17.00 -20.65
CA ASP A 113 15.27 16.73 -22.09
C ASP A 113 14.87 17.97 -22.91
N ARG A 114 14.78 19.14 -22.28
CA ARG A 114 14.36 20.38 -22.93
C ARG A 114 15.55 21.14 -23.50
N SER A 115 15.51 21.42 -24.80
CA SER A 115 16.46 22.28 -25.49
C SER A 115 15.80 23.58 -25.91
N TYR A 116 16.54 24.69 -25.82
CA TYR A 116 16.03 26.01 -26.20
C TYR A 116 16.77 26.54 -27.43
N PHE A 117 16.01 27.05 -28.39
CA PHE A 117 16.53 27.72 -29.58
C PHE A 117 16.05 29.17 -29.60
N GLN A 118 16.97 30.11 -29.86
CA GLN A 118 16.62 31.52 -30.02
C GLN A 118 16.19 31.76 -31.46
N VAL A 119 14.94 32.20 -31.64
CA VAL A 119 14.36 32.53 -32.95
C VAL A 119 13.57 33.81 -32.79
N MET A 120 13.83 34.82 -33.63
CA MET A 120 13.16 36.12 -33.53
C MET A 120 13.22 36.79 -32.14
N GLY A 121 14.29 36.55 -31.37
CA GLY A 121 14.43 37.06 -30.00
C GLY A 121 13.54 36.38 -28.96
N LYS A 122 12.89 35.26 -29.31
CA LYS A 122 12.12 34.39 -28.40
C LYS A 122 12.84 33.05 -28.23
N ALA A 123 12.80 32.53 -27.00
CA ALA A 123 13.26 31.18 -26.69
C ALA A 123 12.16 30.17 -27.04
N VAL A 124 12.40 29.33 -28.05
CA VAL A 124 11.54 28.21 -28.44
C VAL A 124 12.01 26.96 -27.70
N GLU A 125 11.09 26.33 -26.97
CA GLU A 125 11.33 25.09 -26.22
C GLU A 125 11.06 23.85 -27.08
N VAL A 126 12.02 22.94 -27.11
CA VAL A 126 11.91 21.62 -27.77
C VAL A 126 12.12 20.55 -26.71
N ASN A 127 11.06 19.81 -26.39
CA ASN A 127 11.04 18.83 -25.28
C ASN A 127 11.69 17.48 -25.61
N ASP A 128 11.95 17.19 -26.90
CA ASP A 128 12.52 15.91 -27.33
C ASP A 128 13.98 16.10 -27.76
N LEU A 129 14.89 15.40 -27.10
CA LEU A 129 16.32 15.43 -27.35
C LEU A 129 16.67 15.05 -28.79
N GLN A 130 16.01 14.03 -29.36
CA GLN A 130 16.28 13.58 -30.74
C GLN A 130 15.86 14.64 -31.75
N ILE A 131 14.74 15.32 -31.50
CA ILE A 131 14.29 16.44 -32.33
C ILE A 131 15.26 17.62 -32.20
N ALA A 132 15.70 17.94 -30.98
CA ALA A 132 16.68 19.00 -30.75
C ALA A 132 18.02 18.71 -31.46
N GLU A 133 18.52 17.49 -31.37
CA GLU A 133 19.73 17.05 -32.10
C GLU A 133 19.56 17.13 -33.62
N ALA A 134 18.39 16.75 -34.14
CA ALA A 134 18.07 16.87 -35.56
C ALA A 134 18.11 18.35 -36.01
N PHE A 135 17.55 19.26 -35.23
CA PHE A 135 17.64 20.70 -35.50
C PHE A 135 19.08 21.22 -35.45
N GLN A 136 19.91 20.72 -34.54
CA GLN A 136 21.33 21.11 -34.48
C GLN A 136 22.12 20.69 -35.72
N LYS A 137 21.75 19.57 -36.36
CA LYS A 137 22.37 19.09 -37.61
C LYS A 137 21.97 19.91 -38.84
N LEU A 138 20.88 20.68 -38.78
CA LEU A 138 20.44 21.53 -39.87
C LEU A 138 21.23 22.85 -39.91
N SER A 139 21.37 23.40 -41.11
CA SER A 139 21.86 24.78 -41.29
C SER A 139 20.92 25.76 -40.58
N GLU A 140 21.48 26.82 -40.02
CA GLU A 140 20.76 27.84 -39.25
C GLU A 140 19.48 28.34 -39.93
N LYS A 141 19.56 28.73 -41.21
CA LYS A 141 18.40 29.19 -42.00
C LYS A 141 17.26 28.16 -42.08
N LYS A 142 17.58 26.89 -42.31
CA LYS A 142 16.57 25.80 -42.38
C LYS A 142 15.96 25.54 -41.02
N ARG A 143 16.78 25.52 -39.96
CA ARG A 143 16.32 25.37 -38.58
C ARG A 143 15.37 26.51 -38.21
N GLU A 144 15.73 27.75 -38.51
CA GLU A 144 14.92 28.93 -38.19
C GLU A 144 13.56 28.91 -38.91
N ILE A 145 13.54 28.57 -40.20
CA ILE A 145 12.29 28.41 -40.98
C ILE A 145 11.37 27.37 -40.33
N LEU A 146 11.91 26.20 -39.98
CA LEU A 146 11.11 25.12 -39.38
C LEU A 146 10.60 25.50 -37.98
N LEU A 147 11.42 26.15 -37.17
CA LEU A 147 11.02 26.60 -35.84
C LEU A 147 9.93 27.70 -35.93
N MET A 148 10.05 28.64 -36.87
CA MET A 148 9.00 29.64 -37.12
C MET A 148 7.68 29.00 -37.57
N LEU A 149 7.76 28.02 -38.48
CA LEU A 149 6.58 27.36 -39.03
C LEU A 149 5.83 26.50 -38.01
N TYR A 150 6.54 25.69 -37.23
CA TYR A 150 5.93 24.68 -36.35
C TYR A 150 5.75 25.13 -34.89
N PHE A 151 6.56 26.08 -34.41
CA PHE A 151 6.53 26.50 -32.99
C PHE A 151 6.06 27.94 -32.79
N LEU A 152 6.08 28.78 -33.84
CA LEU A 152 5.59 30.17 -33.78
C LEU A 152 4.33 30.39 -34.62
N ASP A 153 3.76 29.32 -35.20
CA ASP A 153 2.56 29.34 -36.06
C ASP A 153 2.61 30.39 -37.19
N MET A 154 3.81 30.72 -37.69
CA MET A 154 3.97 31.69 -38.78
C MET A 154 3.67 31.03 -40.13
N THR A 155 2.94 31.75 -40.98
CA THR A 155 2.66 31.31 -42.35
C THR A 155 3.89 31.46 -43.25
N GLU A 156 3.93 30.71 -44.36
CA GLU A 156 5.04 30.78 -45.33
C GLU A 156 5.28 32.21 -45.85
N ASN A 157 4.21 32.99 -46.04
CA ASN A 157 4.30 34.38 -46.49
C ASN A 157 4.93 35.30 -45.43
N GLU A 158 4.58 35.12 -44.16
CA GLU A 158 5.16 35.88 -43.05
C GLU A 158 6.63 35.53 -42.86
N ILE A 159 6.99 34.25 -42.95
CA ILE A 159 8.38 33.78 -42.89
C ILE A 159 9.19 34.33 -44.06
N ALA A 160 8.66 34.26 -45.28
CA ALA A 160 9.33 34.76 -46.47
C ALA A 160 9.55 36.28 -46.42
N SER A 161 8.57 37.02 -45.87
CA SER A 161 8.69 38.46 -45.63
C SER A 161 9.74 38.78 -44.57
N TYR A 162 9.74 38.03 -43.46
CA TYR A 162 10.68 38.21 -42.35
C TYR A 162 12.14 37.92 -42.77
N LEU A 163 12.35 36.85 -43.52
CA LEU A 163 13.66 36.44 -44.01
C LEU A 163 14.08 37.16 -45.31
N HIS A 164 13.27 38.11 -45.79
CA HIS A 164 13.49 38.87 -47.03
C HIS A 164 13.76 37.96 -48.24
N LEU A 165 12.98 36.88 -48.37
CA LEU A 165 13.10 35.87 -49.44
C LEU A 165 12.31 36.21 -50.71
N VAL A 166 11.30 37.07 -50.59
CA VAL A 166 10.52 37.56 -51.73
C VAL A 166 10.97 39.00 -51.98
N GLN A 167 11.55 39.23 -53.16
CA GLN A 167 11.89 40.56 -53.71
C GLN A 167 10.89 40.92 -54.80
#